data_AF-A0A352UNA5-F1
#
_entry.id   AF-A0A352UNA5-F1
#
_cell.length_a   1.000
_cell.length_b   1.000
_cell.length_c   1.000
_cell.angle_alpha   90.00
_cell.angle_beta   90.00
_cell.angle_gamma   90.00
#
_symmetry.space_group_name_H-M   'P 1'
#
loop_
_entity.id
_entity.type
_entity.pdbx_description
1 polymer ?
#
loop_
_entity_poly.entity_id
_entity_poly.type
_entity_poly.pdbx_seq_one_letter_code
_entity_poly.pdbx_strand_id
1 'polypeptide(L)'
;ELSEIEKLKSPDPDLGTRCFGRIMGEVFYFREDPFWGEKLRKFGESLGEFIYVMDAAVDLEKDRAKGVYNPLARLAAAGRTEEDFRSILTMLIGECAARFEQLPLVRDVDIMRNVLYSGV
;
A
#
# COMPACT_ATOMS: atom_id res chain seq x y z
N GLU A 1 -10.75 -0.05 13.14
CA GLU A 1 -10.12 1.27 12.88
C GLU A 1 -10.36 1.70 11.44
N LEU A 2 -9.88 0.96 10.43
CA LEU A 2 -10.04 1.30 9.01
C LEU A 2 -11.50 1.57 8.60
N SER A 3 -12.43 0.69 8.95
CA SER A 3 -13.86 0.88 8.64
C SER A 3 -14.44 2.17 9.23
N GLU A 4 -13.93 2.65 10.36
CA GLU A 4 -14.39 3.92 10.95
C GLU A 4 -13.82 5.13 10.18
N ILE A 5 -12.55 5.06 9.74
CA ILE A 5 -11.92 6.08 8.90
C ILE A 5 -12.69 6.25 7.58
N GLU A 6 -13.07 5.13 6.95
CA GLU A 6 -13.84 5.11 5.71
C GLU A 6 -15.25 5.68 5.90
N LYS A 7 -15.94 5.29 7.00
CA LYS A 7 -17.27 5.83 7.34
C LYS A 7 -17.24 7.34 7.60
N LEU A 8 -16.20 7.83 8.27
CA LEU A 8 -15.99 9.25 8.53
C LEU A 8 -15.58 10.03 7.26
N LYS A 9 -15.34 9.33 6.14
CA LYS A 9 -14.87 9.91 4.88
C LYS A 9 -13.69 10.85 5.10
N SER A 10 -12.70 10.37 5.86
CA SER A 10 -11.52 11.16 6.21
C SER A 10 -10.93 11.85 4.97
N PRO A 11 -10.67 13.16 5.02
CA PRO A 11 -10.07 13.90 3.91
C PRO A 11 -8.56 13.64 3.77
N ASP A 12 -7.93 13.05 4.79
CA ASP A 12 -6.52 12.65 4.75
C ASP A 12 -6.42 11.25 4.13
N PRO A 13 -5.91 11.13 2.88
CA PRO A 13 -5.74 9.84 2.21
C PRO A 13 -4.77 8.93 2.97
N ASP A 14 -3.79 9.50 3.67
CA ASP A 14 -2.74 8.72 4.31
C ASP A 14 -3.24 8.00 5.57
N LEU A 15 -4.35 8.44 6.18
CA LEU A 15 -4.93 7.76 7.34
C LEU A 15 -5.42 6.36 6.99
N GLY A 16 -6.15 6.23 5.88
CA GLY A 16 -6.60 4.92 5.39
C GLY A 16 -5.42 4.04 4.99
N THR A 17 -4.50 4.61 4.22
CA THR A 17 -3.28 3.95 3.74
C THR A 17 -2.44 3.39 4.88
N ARG A 18 -2.04 4.22 5.86
CA ARG A 18 -1.24 3.77 7.02
C ARG A 18 -1.99 2.77 7.89
N CYS A 19 -3.30 2.93 8.05
CA CYS A 19 -4.10 1.98 8.84
C CYS A 19 -4.13 0.59 8.18
N PHE A 20 -4.36 0.53 6.87
CA PHE A 20 -4.33 -0.71 6.12
C PHE A 20 -2.92 -1.32 6.06
N GLY A 21 -1.88 -0.48 5.90
CA GLY A 21 -0.49 -0.88 6.03
C GLY A 21 -0.23 -1.62 7.35
N ARG A 22 -0.56 -1.02 8.49
CA ARG A 22 -0.39 -1.69 9.81
C ARG A 22 -1.14 -3.02 9.90
N ILE A 23 -2.36 -3.12 9.36
CA ILE A 23 -3.11 -4.38 9.32
C ILE A 23 -2.33 -5.45 8.54
N MET A 24 -1.83 -5.10 7.35
CA MET A 24 -1.01 -6.00 6.53
C MET A 24 0.32 -6.35 7.22
N GLY A 25 0.91 -5.42 7.96
CA GLY A 25 2.09 -5.67 8.79
C GLY A 25 1.88 -6.81 9.79
N GLU A 26 0.75 -6.80 10.51
CA GLU A 26 0.41 -7.88 11.44
C GLU A 26 0.14 -9.22 10.75
N VAL A 27 -0.41 -9.21 9.53
CA VAL A 27 -0.58 -10.44 8.72
C VAL A 27 0.77 -11.07 8.37
N PHE A 28 1.78 -10.23 8.10
CA PHE A 28 3.14 -10.68 7.76
C PHE A 28 4.02 -10.97 8.99
N TYR A 29 3.64 -10.47 10.17
CA TYR A 29 4.35 -10.72 11.41
C TYR A 29 4.17 -12.18 11.88
N PHE A 30 5.08 -13.05 11.44
CA PHE A 30 4.96 -14.48 11.66
C PHE A 30 5.61 -14.94 12.97
N ARG A 31 4.81 -15.60 13.84
CA ARG A 31 5.25 -16.35 15.03
C ARG A 31 6.18 -15.61 16.00
N GLU A 32 6.07 -14.29 16.08
CA GLU A 32 6.91 -13.48 16.96
C GLU A 32 8.42 -13.70 16.73
N ASP A 33 8.83 -13.97 15.49
CA ASP A 33 10.24 -14.23 15.18
C ASP A 33 11.11 -13.02 15.61
N PRO A 34 12.07 -13.20 16.52
CA PRO A 34 12.83 -12.10 17.10
C PRO A 34 13.89 -11.52 16.16
N PHE A 35 14.24 -12.23 15.08
CA PHE A 35 15.29 -11.82 14.15
C PHE A 35 14.73 -11.15 12.89
N TRP A 36 13.61 -11.66 12.39
CA TRP A 36 13.03 -11.28 11.10
C TRP A 36 11.61 -10.75 11.19
N GLY A 37 10.90 -11.03 12.29
CA GLY A 37 9.49 -10.66 12.44
C GLY A 37 9.27 -9.17 12.19
N GLU A 38 10.07 -8.31 12.81
CA GLU A 38 9.94 -6.85 12.62
C GLU A 38 10.24 -6.39 11.19
N LYS A 39 11.18 -7.04 10.50
CA LYS A 39 11.46 -6.74 9.09
C LYS A 39 10.32 -7.19 8.19
N LEU A 40 9.73 -8.36 8.46
CA LEU A 40 8.55 -8.87 7.76
C LEU A 40 7.32 -8.00 8.00
N ARG A 41 7.08 -7.55 9.25
CA ARG A 41 6.03 -6.59 9.59
C ARG A 41 6.19 -5.32 8.76
N LYS A 42 7.39 -4.72 8.78
CA LYS A 42 7.69 -3.51 8.01
C LYS A 42 7.51 -3.68 6.51
N PHE A 43 7.87 -4.84 5.96
CA PHE A 43 7.62 -5.16 4.55
C PHE A 43 6.12 -5.27 4.26
N GLY A 44 5.38 -5.99 5.11
CA GLY A 44 3.92 -6.10 5.03
C GLY A 44 3.21 -4.75 5.11
N GLU A 45 3.70 -3.85 5.98
CA GLU A 45 3.20 -2.47 6.08
C GLU A 45 3.33 -1.71 4.76
N SER A 46 4.53 -1.62 4.21
CA SER A 46 4.76 -0.92 2.93
C SER A 46 4.00 -1.55 1.77
N LEU A 47 3.90 -2.88 1.74
CA LEU A 47 3.17 -3.58 0.70
C LEU A 47 1.66 -3.30 0.82
N GLY A 48 1.13 -3.27 2.05
CA GLY A 48 -0.26 -2.91 2.31
C GLY A 48 -0.57 -1.49 1.87
N GLU A 49 0.28 -0.53 2.20
CA GLU A 49 0.12 0.87 1.77
C GLU A 49 0.05 0.99 0.25
N PHE A 50 0.96 0.31 -0.46
CA PHE A 50 0.95 0.24 -1.92
C PHE A 50 -0.36 -0.37 -2.47
N ILE A 51 -0.77 -1.54 -1.95
CA ILE A 51 -1.98 -2.23 -2.42
C ILE A 51 -3.22 -1.36 -2.21
N TYR A 52 -3.35 -0.73 -1.05
CA TYR A 52 -4.50 0.12 -0.73
C TYR A 52 -4.60 1.33 -1.66
N VAL A 53 -3.47 1.98 -1.95
CA VAL A 53 -3.44 3.13 -2.88
C VAL A 53 -3.64 2.68 -4.33
N MET A 54 -3.11 1.52 -4.73
CA MET A 54 -3.30 0.96 -6.07
C MET A 54 -4.77 0.66 -6.33
N ASP A 55 -5.43 -0.03 -5.39
CA ASP A 55 -6.86 -0.36 -5.49
C ASP A 55 -7.69 0.93 -5.62
N ALA A 56 -7.44 1.91 -4.76
CA ALA A 56 -8.09 3.21 -4.83
C ALA A 56 -7.84 3.96 -6.17
N ALA A 57 -6.66 3.85 -6.76
CA ALA A 57 -6.34 4.47 -8.04
C ALA A 57 -7.07 3.78 -9.20
N VAL A 58 -7.09 2.43 -9.21
CA VAL A 58 -7.76 1.64 -10.25
C VAL A 58 -9.29 1.80 -10.20
N ASP A 59 -9.86 1.85 -9.00
CA ASP A 59 -11.30 1.97 -8.80
C ASP A 59 -11.81 3.43 -8.70
N LEU A 60 -10.94 4.45 -8.82
CA LEU A 60 -11.27 5.87 -8.59
C LEU A 60 -12.57 6.34 -9.29
N GLU A 61 -12.69 6.12 -10.60
CA GLU A 61 -13.85 6.57 -11.38
C GLU A 61 -15.12 5.77 -11.01
N LYS A 62 -14.96 4.47 -10.73
CA LYS A 62 -16.06 3.58 -10.34
C LYS A 62 -16.60 3.92 -8.96
N ASP A 63 -15.73 4.19 -8.00
CA ASP A 63 -16.11 4.58 -6.64
C ASP A 63 -16.79 5.94 -6.63
N ARG A 64 -16.25 6.89 -7.41
CA ARG A 64 -16.85 8.20 -7.61
C ARG A 64 -18.25 8.10 -8.20
N ALA A 65 -18.44 7.25 -9.21
CA ALA A 65 -19.75 7.02 -9.82
C ALA A 65 -20.76 6.38 -8.85
N LYS A 66 -20.29 5.53 -7.94
CA LYS A 66 -21.13 4.88 -6.90
C LYS A 66 -21.34 5.73 -5.65
N GLY A 67 -20.65 6.86 -5.51
CA GLY A 67 -20.67 7.69 -4.31
C GLY A 67 -20.05 7.03 -3.07
N VAL A 68 -19.23 6.00 -3.28
CA VAL A 68 -18.51 5.27 -2.22
C VAL A 68 -17.25 6.05 -1.86
N TYR A 69 -16.75 5.86 -0.64
CA TYR A 69 -15.51 6.48 -0.21
C TYR A 69 -14.34 5.96 -1.04
N ASN A 70 -13.49 6.89 -1.51
CA ASN A 70 -12.21 6.59 -2.12
C ASN A 70 -11.19 7.60 -1.58
N PRO A 71 -10.04 7.16 -1.05
CA PRO A 71 -9.06 8.04 -0.42
C PRO A 71 -8.45 9.05 -1.40
N LEU A 72 -8.37 8.72 -2.69
CA LEU A 72 -7.78 9.58 -3.72
C LEU A 72 -8.77 10.59 -4.33
N ALA A 73 -10.07 10.47 -4.01
CA ALA A 73 -11.11 11.32 -4.61
C ALA A 73 -10.87 12.82 -4.39
N ARG A 74 -10.39 13.21 -3.20
CA ARG A 74 -10.09 14.61 -2.90
C ARG A 74 -8.87 15.12 -3.65
N LEU A 75 -7.84 14.28 -3.80
CA LEU A 75 -6.64 14.59 -4.56
C LEU A 75 -6.97 14.78 -6.05
N ALA A 76 -7.78 13.88 -6.62
CA ALA A 76 -8.27 13.99 -7.98
C ALA A 76 -9.11 15.27 -8.18
N ALA A 77 -10.01 15.59 -7.24
CA ALA A 77 -10.80 16.81 -7.29
C ALA A 77 -9.93 18.10 -7.16
N ALA A 78 -8.77 18.00 -6.53
CA ALA A 78 -7.78 19.07 -6.44
C ALA A 78 -6.87 19.19 -7.68
N GLY A 79 -7.12 18.39 -8.73
CA GLY A 79 -6.42 18.46 -10.01
C GLY A 79 -5.25 17.49 -10.15
N ARG A 80 -5.06 16.54 -9.23
CA ARG A 80 -4.10 15.44 -9.41
C ARG A 80 -4.52 14.57 -10.59
N THR A 81 -3.53 14.20 -11.38
CA THR A 81 -3.69 13.41 -12.61
C THR A 81 -3.36 11.94 -12.36
N GLU A 82 -3.65 11.09 -13.35
CA GLU A 82 -3.22 9.70 -13.34
C GLU A 82 -1.69 9.56 -13.21
N GLU A 83 -0.93 10.48 -13.80
CA GLU A 83 0.54 10.50 -13.72
C GLU A 83 1.03 10.84 -12.30
N ASP A 84 0.32 11.72 -11.59
CA ASP A 84 0.61 11.98 -10.18
C ASP A 84 0.39 10.71 -9.34
N PHE A 85 -0.69 9.97 -9.58
CA PHE A 85 -0.95 8.71 -8.88
C PHE A 85 0.06 7.63 -9.23
N ARG A 86 0.46 7.54 -10.51
CA ARG A 86 1.57 6.66 -10.94
C ARG A 86 2.86 7.00 -10.19
N SER A 87 3.19 8.28 -10.05
CA SER A 87 4.37 8.72 -9.28
C SER A 87 4.29 8.32 -7.80
N ILE A 88 3.12 8.44 -7.18
CA ILE A 88 2.90 8.00 -5.79
C ILE A 88 3.07 6.48 -5.68
N LEU A 89 2.48 5.71 -6.59
CA LEU A 89 2.60 4.25 -6.61
C LEU A 89 4.05 3.79 -6.80
N THR A 90 4.80 4.45 -7.71
CA THR A 90 6.23 4.19 -7.92
C THR A 90 7.05 4.46 -6.66
N MET A 91 6.73 5.51 -5.90
CA MET A 91 7.38 5.79 -4.62
C MET A 91 7.09 4.67 -3.60
N LEU A 92 5.81 4.29 -3.43
CA LEU A 92 5.40 3.27 -2.47
C LEU A 92 5.99 1.89 -2.77
N ILE A 93 5.98 1.46 -4.04
CA ILE A 93 6.56 0.17 -4.42
C ILE A 93 8.10 0.19 -4.31
N GLY A 94 8.74 1.34 -4.54
CA GLY A 94 10.17 1.53 -4.29
C GLY A 94 10.53 1.34 -2.81
N GLU A 95 9.72 1.90 -1.91
CA GLU A 95 9.89 1.67 -0.46
C GLU A 95 9.66 0.21 -0.07
N CYS A 96 8.63 -0.42 -0.64
CA CYS A 96 8.35 -1.84 -0.45
C CYS A 96 9.53 -2.72 -0.88
N ALA A 97 10.10 -2.45 -2.05
CA ALA A 97 11.28 -3.13 -2.54
C ALA A 97 12.52 -2.91 -1.65
N ALA A 98 12.75 -1.68 -1.16
CA ALA A 98 13.86 -1.41 -0.26
C ALA A 98 13.75 -2.17 1.07
N ARG A 99 12.53 -2.47 1.53
CA ARG A 99 12.28 -3.31 2.71
C ARG A 99 12.42 -4.80 2.38
N PHE A 100 11.96 -5.22 1.22
CA PHE A 100 12.13 -6.59 0.72
C PHE A 100 13.61 -7.00 0.69
N GLU A 101 14.50 -6.12 0.18
CA GLU A 101 15.94 -6.41 0.09
C GLU A 101 16.64 -6.56 1.45
N GLN A 102 15.99 -6.18 2.57
CA GLN A 102 16.51 -6.40 3.93
C GLN A 102 16.16 -7.78 4.50
N LEU A 103 15.31 -8.54 3.80
CA LEU A 103 14.91 -9.89 4.17
C LEU A 103 15.95 -10.92 3.65
N PRO A 104 16.17 -12.01 4.40
CA PRO A 104 17.20 -13.00 4.08
C PRO A 104 16.68 -14.02 3.06
N LEU A 105 16.13 -13.57 1.93
CA LEU A 105 15.61 -14.49 0.93
C LEU A 105 16.76 -15.18 0.19
N VAL A 106 16.84 -16.50 0.34
CA VAL A 106 17.86 -17.34 -0.32
C VAL A 106 17.29 -18.04 -1.56
N ARG A 107 16.00 -18.36 -1.55
CA ARG A 107 15.32 -19.13 -2.60
C ARG A 107 14.32 -18.24 -3.34
N ASP A 108 14.25 -18.40 -4.66
CA ASP A 108 13.25 -17.75 -5.53
C ASP A 108 13.27 -16.21 -5.47
N VAL A 109 14.41 -15.62 -5.06
CA VAL A 109 14.58 -14.17 -4.95
C VAL A 109 14.32 -13.48 -6.28
N ASP A 110 14.77 -14.06 -7.39
CA ASP A 110 14.58 -13.47 -8.72
C ASP A 110 13.11 -13.45 -9.14
N ILE A 111 12.31 -14.43 -8.71
CA ILE A 111 10.86 -14.44 -8.94
C ILE A 111 10.20 -13.32 -8.16
N MET A 112 10.54 -13.19 -6.87
CA MET A 112 9.99 -12.13 -6.02
C MET A 112 10.39 -10.73 -6.50
N ARG A 113 11.64 -10.57 -6.93
CA ARG A 113 12.14 -9.35 -7.57
C ARG A 113 11.39 -9.06 -8.85
N ASN A 114 11.13 -10.04 -9.70
CA ASN A 114 10.30 -9.82 -10.88
C ASN A 114 8.89 -9.35 -10.48
N VAL A 115 8.25 -9.97 -9.50
CA VAL A 115 6.91 -9.54 -9.04
C VAL A 115 6.91 -8.09 -8.55
N LEU A 116 7.92 -7.68 -7.77
CA LEU A 116 8.00 -6.33 -7.21
C LEU A 116 8.50 -5.27 -8.21
N TYR A 117 9.37 -5.63 -9.16
CA TYR A 117 10.06 -4.70 -10.05
C TYR A 117 9.51 -4.66 -11.47
N SER A 118 8.93 -5.74 -11.98
CA SER A 118 8.40 -5.79 -13.35
C SER A 118 6.90 -5.45 -13.45
N GLY A 119 6.24 -5.25 -12.31
CA GLY A 119 4.85 -4.78 -12.22
C GLY A 119 4.70 -3.25 -12.08
N VAL A 120 5.78 -2.48 -12.27
CA VAL A 120 5.85 -1.02 -12.13
C VAL A 120 6.20 -0.38 -13.47
#